data_AF-A0A0A9X6P2-F1
#
_entry.id   AF-A0A0A9X6P2-F1
#
_cell.length_a   1.000
_cell.length_b   1.000
_cell.length_c   1.000
_cell.angle_alpha   90.00
_cell.angle_beta   90.00
_cell.angle_gamma   90.00
#
_symmetry.space_group_name_H-M   'P 1'
#
loop_
_entity.id
_entity.type
_entity.pdbx_description
1 polymer ?
#
loop_
_entity_poly.entity_id
_entity_poly.type
_entity_poly.pdbx_seq_one_letter_code
_entity_poly.pdbx_strand_id
1 'polypeptide(L)'
;PLGIAIVPIEYKHIKSAQQLFVVPDKFSALLGRVWIRQLHSNLDELNAKIEHQINQVHLGVDDLIKRIESNFHDIFTPTVGCITGMTCTLHLHSPTKPIFIKPRPLPFALRDRVGAELDSLEKSNIISKIETSEWGSPLVVVPKPDGKLRICADYKVTTHTQTQNDQ
;
A
#
# COMPACT_ATOMS: atom_id res chain seq x y z
N PRO A 1 -20.07 12.75 -3.97
CA PRO A 1 -21.39 13.32 -3.63
C PRO A 1 -21.65 14.53 -4.55
N LEU A 2 -22.88 14.68 -5.05
CA LEU A 2 -23.31 15.80 -5.87
C LEU A 2 -23.67 17.04 -5.04
N GLY A 3 -23.89 16.86 -3.74
CA GLY A 3 -24.21 17.96 -2.81
C GLY A 3 -24.40 17.46 -1.38
N ILE A 4 -24.60 18.40 -0.46
CA ILE A 4 -24.90 18.15 0.94
C ILE A 4 -26.13 18.96 1.32
N ALA A 5 -27.12 18.31 1.93
CA ALA A 5 -28.29 18.95 2.51
C ALA A 5 -28.32 18.71 4.01
N ILE A 6 -28.74 19.68 4.80
CA ILE A 6 -29.03 19.47 6.22
C ILE A 6 -30.51 19.13 6.32
N VAL A 7 -30.82 17.93 6.83
CA VAL A 7 -32.18 17.43 6.93
C VAL A 7 -32.54 17.17 8.39
N PRO A 8 -33.78 17.48 8.81
CA PRO A 8 -34.28 17.03 10.10
C PRO A 8 -34.48 15.52 10.05
N ILE A 9 -34.05 14.85 11.10
CA ILE A 9 -34.12 13.40 11.25
C ILE A 9 -34.80 13.07 12.57
N GLU A 10 -35.65 12.06 12.54
CA GLU A 10 -36.38 11.58 13.71
C GLU A 10 -36.36 10.05 13.72
N TYR A 11 -35.95 9.48 14.85
CA TYR A 11 -36.07 8.05 15.10
C TYR A 11 -36.48 7.82 16.55
N LYS A 12 -37.57 7.06 16.75
CA LYS A 12 -38.25 6.92 18.05
C LYS A 12 -38.56 8.30 18.66
N HIS A 13 -37.90 8.66 19.76
CA HIS A 13 -38.10 9.94 20.47
C HIS A 13 -36.94 10.92 20.27
N ILE A 14 -35.97 10.59 19.42
CA ILE A 14 -34.77 11.40 19.20
C ILE A 14 -34.92 12.16 17.89
N LYS A 15 -34.80 13.48 17.99
CA LYS A 15 -34.82 14.43 16.88
C LYS A 15 -33.46 15.10 16.75
N SER A 16 -32.94 15.20 15.54
CA SER A 16 -31.69 15.89 15.24
C SER A 16 -31.72 16.48 13.83
N ALA A 17 -30.79 17.35 13.48
CA ALA A 17 -30.59 17.82 12.11
C ALA A 17 -29.19 17.39 11.66
N GLN A 18 -29.11 16.66 10.54
CA GLN A 18 -27.86 16.04 10.11
C GLN A 18 -27.63 16.19 8.61
N GLN A 19 -26.36 16.04 8.20
CA GLN A 19 -25.95 16.14 6.81
C GLN A 19 -26.35 14.88 6.03
N LEU A 20 -27.11 15.06 4.96
CA LEU A 20 -27.43 14.06 3.94
C LEU A 20 -26.63 14.35 2.68
N PHE A 21 -25.88 13.36 2.21
CA PHE A 21 -25.11 13.46 0.98
C PHE A 21 -25.98 13.05 -0.21
N VAL A 22 -26.13 13.96 -1.18
CA VAL A 22 -26.75 13.64 -2.47
C VAL A 22 -25.70 12.88 -3.28
N VAL A 23 -26.05 11.72 -3.81
CA VAL A 23 -25.15 10.88 -4.61
C VAL A 23 -25.74 10.64 -6.01
N PRO A 24 -24.92 10.41 -7.04
CA PRO A 24 -25.43 10.07 -8.37
C PRO A 24 -26.24 8.76 -8.36
N ASP A 25 -27.17 8.59 -9.31
CA ASP A 25 -28.12 7.47 -9.38
C ASP A 25 -27.51 6.05 -9.30
N LYS A 26 -26.23 5.91 -9.62
CA LYS A 26 -25.49 4.63 -9.52
C LYS A 26 -25.07 4.26 -8.10
N PHE A 27 -25.32 5.13 -7.11
CA PHE A 27 -24.86 4.97 -5.74
C PHE A 27 -26.01 5.13 -4.76
N SER A 28 -25.97 4.39 -3.66
CA SER A 28 -26.90 4.55 -2.54
C SER A 28 -26.32 5.51 -1.50
N ALA A 29 -27.11 6.50 -1.08
CA ALA A 29 -26.72 7.37 0.04
C ALA A 29 -26.77 6.56 1.33
N LEU A 30 -25.60 6.20 1.86
CA LEU A 30 -25.50 5.42 3.09
C LEU A 30 -25.69 6.32 4.33
N LEU A 31 -26.38 5.77 5.33
CA LEU A 31 -26.47 6.36 6.67
C LEU A 31 -25.09 6.29 7.34
N GLY A 32 -24.46 7.45 7.50
CA GLY A 32 -23.14 7.55 8.10
C GLY A 32 -23.14 7.28 9.62
N ARG A 33 -21.96 6.99 10.16
CA ARG A 33 -21.75 6.76 11.61
C ARG A 33 -22.23 7.91 12.49
N VAL A 34 -22.24 9.14 11.97
CA VAL A 34 -22.73 10.33 12.68
C VAL A 34 -24.23 10.19 12.99
N TRP A 35 -25.03 9.78 12.01
CA TRP A 35 -26.46 9.58 12.19
C TRP A 35 -26.75 8.43 13.15
N ILE A 36 -26.03 7.32 13.02
CA ILE A 36 -26.17 6.14 13.89
C ILE A 36 -25.89 6.50 15.36
N ARG A 37 -24.82 7.25 15.61
CA ARG A 37 -24.47 7.70 16.97
C ARG A 37 -25.51 8.64 17.55
N GLN A 38 -26.03 9.58 16.76
CA GLN A 38 -26.97 10.60 17.22
C GLN A 38 -28.38 10.07 17.45
N LEU A 39 -28.83 9.11 16.63
CA LEU A 39 -30.15 8.51 16.80
C LEU A 39 -30.21 7.49 17.93
N HIS A 40 -29.10 7.25 18.65
CA HIS A 40 -28.93 6.23 19.70
C HIS A 40 -29.61 4.90 19.31
N SER A 41 -29.56 4.56 18.03
CA SER A 41 -30.14 3.33 17.54
C SER A 41 -29.32 2.22 18.15
N ASN A 42 -29.92 1.48 19.09
CA ASN A 42 -29.34 0.23 19.53
C ASN A 42 -29.28 -0.66 18.27
N LEU A 43 -28.11 -0.70 17.62
CA LEU A 43 -27.92 -1.41 16.36
C LEU A 43 -28.30 -2.88 16.53
N ASP A 44 -28.25 -3.38 17.76
CA ASP A 44 -28.69 -4.72 18.15
C ASP A 44 -30.19 -4.96 17.87
N GLU A 45 -31.08 -4.00 18.10
CA GLU A 45 -32.50 -4.13 17.76
C GLU A 45 -32.75 -4.09 16.25
N LEU A 46 -31.97 -3.27 15.53
CA LEU A 46 -32.04 -3.20 14.07
C LEU A 46 -31.53 -4.50 13.45
N ASN A 47 -30.42 -5.03 13.98
CA ASN A 47 -29.85 -6.31 13.61
C ASN A 47 -30.85 -7.45 13.88
N ALA A 48 -31.51 -7.48 15.04
CA ALA A 48 -32.51 -8.51 15.36
C ALA A 48 -33.71 -8.50 14.40
N LYS A 49 -34.16 -7.32 13.95
CA LYS A 49 -35.21 -7.21 12.92
C LYS A 49 -34.72 -7.59 11.51
N ILE A 50 -33.48 -7.26 11.19
CA ILE A 50 -32.83 -7.63 9.94
C ILE A 50 -32.62 -9.15 9.88
N GLU A 51 -32.22 -9.80 10.98
CA GLU A 51 -32.05 -11.25 11.09
C GLU A 51 -33.34 -12.02 10.78
N HIS A 52 -34.51 -11.47 11.09
CA HIS A 52 -35.79 -12.11 10.80
C HIS A 52 -36.29 -11.94 9.35
N GLN A 53 -35.76 -10.98 8.59
CA GLN A 53 -36.11 -10.73 7.18
C GLN A 53 -35.02 -11.13 6.19
N ILE A 54 -33.78 -11.31 6.64
CA ILE A 54 -32.74 -11.91 5.83
C ILE A 54 -32.93 -13.42 5.89
N ASN A 55 -33.48 -14.00 4.82
CA ASN A 55 -33.17 -15.39 4.48
C ASN A 55 -31.65 -15.52 4.56
N GLN A 56 -31.15 -16.24 5.57
CA GLN A 56 -29.73 -16.35 5.92
C GLN A 56 -28.82 -16.11 4.72
N VAL A 57 -28.15 -14.95 4.66
CA VAL A 57 -26.98 -14.81 3.79
C VAL A 57 -25.87 -15.57 4.50
N HIS A 58 -25.94 -16.89 4.40
CA HIS A 58 -24.87 -17.82 4.71
C HIS A 58 -23.83 -17.71 3.58
N LEU A 59 -23.31 -16.50 3.33
CA LEU A 59 -21.99 -16.42 2.72
C LEU A 59 -21.06 -16.85 3.84
N GLY A 60 -20.77 -18.16 3.89
CA GLY A 60 -19.70 -18.67 4.72
C GLY A 60 -18.50 -17.77 4.50
N VAL A 61 -17.81 -17.39 5.57
CA VAL A 61 -16.67 -16.45 5.50
C VAL A 61 -15.69 -16.87 4.40
N ASP A 62 -15.54 -18.17 4.17
CA ASP A 62 -14.77 -18.77 3.08
C ASP A 62 -15.25 -18.39 1.67
N ASP A 63 -16.56 -18.34 1.42
CA ASP A 63 -17.11 -17.93 0.12
C ASP A 63 -16.95 -16.43 -0.12
N LEU A 64 -17.00 -15.63 0.95
CA LEU A 64 -16.66 -14.21 0.87
C LEU A 64 -15.17 -14.01 0.57
N ILE A 65 -14.29 -14.74 1.25
CA ILE A 65 -12.83 -14.70 1.02
C ILE A 65 -12.54 -15.09 -0.43
N LYS A 66 -13.08 -16.22 -0.91
CA LYS A 66 -12.90 -16.65 -2.31
C LYS A 66 -13.39 -15.61 -3.31
N ARG A 67 -14.51 -14.95 -3.04
CA ARG A 67 -15.00 -13.85 -3.90
C ARG A 67 -14.06 -12.66 -3.89
N ILE A 68 -13.51 -12.28 -2.74
CA ILE A 68 -12.55 -11.16 -2.63
C ILE A 68 -11.26 -11.50 -3.35
N GLU A 69 -10.69 -12.69 -3.10
CA GLU A 69 -9.49 -13.18 -3.79
C GLU A 69 -9.70 -13.25 -5.31
N SER A 70 -10.88 -13.68 -5.77
CA SER A 70 -11.20 -13.72 -7.20
C SER A 70 -11.38 -12.33 -7.81
N ASN A 71 -11.99 -11.38 -7.07
CA ASN A 71 -12.27 -10.03 -7.59
C ASN A 71 -11.02 -9.13 -7.59
N PHE A 72 -10.05 -9.39 -6.71
CA PHE A 72 -8.84 -8.59 -6.52
C PHE A 72 -7.58 -9.47 -6.60
N HIS A 73 -7.59 -10.43 -7.52
CA HIS A 73 -6.53 -11.44 -7.66
C HIS A 73 -5.14 -10.82 -7.82
N ASP A 74 -5.06 -9.70 -8.52
CA ASP A 74 -3.85 -8.90 -8.74
C ASP A 74 -3.21 -8.42 -7.43
N ILE A 75 -4.02 -7.98 -6.45
CA ILE A 75 -3.54 -7.51 -5.14
C ILE A 75 -2.95 -8.67 -4.32
N PHE A 76 -3.52 -9.87 -4.46
CA PHE A 76 -3.10 -11.07 -3.70
C PHE A 76 -2.03 -11.90 -4.42
N THR A 77 -1.65 -11.51 -5.64
CA THR A 77 -0.59 -12.20 -6.37
C THR A 77 0.74 -11.96 -5.64
N PRO A 78 1.54 -13.01 -5.33
CA PRO A 78 2.81 -12.89 -4.60
C PRO A 78 3.94 -12.35 -5.49
N THR A 79 3.68 -11.22 -6.14
CA THR A 79 4.59 -10.53 -7.06
C THR A 79 4.86 -9.13 -6.55
N VAL A 80 6.05 -8.62 -6.85
CA VAL A 80 6.37 -7.20 -6.59
C VAL A 80 5.63 -6.36 -7.62
N GLY A 81 4.70 -5.51 -7.17
CA GLY A 81 4.01 -4.54 -8.02
C GLY A 81 4.84 -3.27 -8.24
N CYS A 82 4.45 -2.47 -9.23
CA CYS A 82 5.00 -1.14 -9.49
C CYS A 82 3.89 -0.11 -9.34
N ILE A 83 4.13 0.95 -8.56
CA ILE A 83 3.17 2.04 -8.42
C ILE A 83 3.26 2.93 -9.66
N THR A 84 2.20 2.92 -10.47
CA THR A 84 2.13 3.71 -11.70
C THR A 84 1.69 5.15 -11.41
N GLY A 85 2.21 6.12 -12.16
CA GLY A 85 1.78 7.52 -12.10
C GLY A 85 2.41 8.35 -10.98
N MET A 86 3.39 7.79 -10.25
CA MET A 86 4.21 8.53 -9.28
C MET A 86 5.69 8.36 -9.60
N THR A 87 6.45 9.44 -9.47
CA THR A 87 7.91 9.45 -9.60
C THR A 87 8.49 9.94 -8.30
N CYS A 88 9.45 9.21 -7.74
CA CYS A 88 10.22 9.64 -6.59
C CYS A 88 11.43 10.45 -7.06
N THR A 89 11.57 11.68 -6.56
CA THR A 89 12.71 12.56 -6.84
C THR A 89 13.54 12.72 -5.58
N LEU A 90 14.83 12.41 -5.65
CA LEU A 90 15.76 12.63 -4.54
C LEU A 90 16.40 14.01 -4.67
N HIS A 91 16.12 14.90 -3.72
CA HIS A 91 16.72 16.23 -3.68
C HIS A 91 18.08 16.20 -2.96
N LEU A 92 19.09 16.82 -3.56
CA LEU A 92 20.46 16.88 -3.00
C LEU A 92 20.78 18.29 -2.49
N HIS A 93 21.62 18.39 -1.45
CA HIS A 93 22.10 19.66 -0.91
C HIS A 93 23.04 20.36 -1.89
N SER A 94 22.80 21.65 -2.18
CA SER A 94 23.72 22.45 -2.99
C SER A 94 24.81 23.09 -2.11
N PRO A 95 26.10 23.05 -2.49
CA PRO A 95 26.65 22.36 -3.66
C PRO A 95 26.83 20.85 -3.41
N THR A 96 26.49 20.01 -4.39
CA THR A 96 26.71 18.56 -4.33
C THR A 96 27.90 18.14 -5.19
N LYS A 97 28.66 17.14 -4.75
CA LYS A 97 29.64 16.44 -5.59
C LYS A 97 29.30 14.94 -5.66
N PRO A 98 29.33 14.31 -6.85
CA PRO A 98 29.16 12.87 -6.98
C PRO A 98 30.18 12.08 -6.17
N ILE A 99 29.73 10.97 -5.59
CA ILE A 99 30.57 10.05 -4.82
C ILE A 99 30.50 8.67 -5.48
N PHE A 100 31.65 8.17 -5.93
CA PHE A 100 31.81 6.82 -6.44
C PHE A 100 32.78 6.03 -5.56
N ILE A 101 32.28 4.96 -4.96
CA ILE A 101 33.08 4.04 -4.14
C ILE A 101 33.17 2.70 -4.87
N LYS A 102 34.40 2.16 -4.95
CA LYS A 102 34.65 0.85 -5.57
C LYS A 102 33.85 -0.26 -4.87
N PRO A 103 33.32 -1.25 -5.61
CA PRO A 103 32.64 -2.41 -5.02
C PRO A 103 33.54 -3.16 -4.02
N ARG A 104 32.93 -3.71 -2.96
CA ARG A 104 33.64 -4.56 -2.00
C ARG A 104 34.00 -5.91 -2.65
N PRO A 105 35.18 -6.47 -2.37
CA PRO A 105 35.53 -7.81 -2.87
C PRO A 105 34.51 -8.85 -2.42
N LEU A 106 33.99 -9.63 -3.38
CA LEU A 106 33.06 -10.71 -3.10
C LEU A 106 33.81 -12.05 -3.01
N PRO A 107 33.60 -12.83 -1.93
CA PRO A 107 34.10 -14.21 -1.85
C PRO A 107 33.65 -15.02 -3.06
N PHE A 108 34.55 -15.86 -3.59
CA PHE A 108 34.29 -16.65 -4.79
C PHE A 108 33.00 -17.47 -4.69
N ALA A 109 32.77 -18.12 -3.55
CA ALA A 109 31.57 -18.93 -3.28
C ALA A 109 30.24 -18.17 -3.32
N LEU A 110 30.25 -16.83 -3.26
CA LEU A 110 29.05 -16.00 -3.31
C LEU A 110 28.78 -15.40 -4.69
N ARG A 111 29.74 -15.42 -5.62
CA ARG A 111 29.62 -14.70 -6.90
C ARG A 111 28.40 -15.15 -7.71
N ASP A 112 28.24 -16.46 -7.89
CA ASP A 112 27.14 -17.00 -8.70
C ASP A 112 25.77 -16.71 -8.06
N ARG A 113 25.68 -16.82 -6.73
CA ARG A 113 24.45 -16.53 -5.98
C ARG A 113 24.09 -15.05 -6.01
N VAL A 114 25.08 -14.16 -5.91
CA VAL A 114 24.89 -12.72 -6.04
C VAL A 114 24.46 -12.35 -7.46
N GLY A 115 25.11 -12.94 -8.48
CA GLY A 115 24.73 -12.76 -9.88
C GLY A 115 23.28 -13.17 -10.16
N ALA A 116 22.88 -14.36 -9.70
CA ALA A 116 21.52 -14.86 -9.87
C ALA A 116 20.47 -13.94 -9.20
N GLU A 117 20.76 -13.39 -8.02
CA GLU A 117 19.85 -12.45 -7.35
C GLU A 117 19.77 -11.11 -8.11
N LEU A 118 20.88 -10.58 -8.61
CA LEU A 118 20.88 -9.37 -9.44
C LEU A 118 20.08 -9.57 -10.74
N ASP A 119 20.25 -10.71 -11.41
CA ASP A 119 19.48 -11.06 -12.61
C ASP A 119 17.97 -11.19 -12.30
N SER A 120 17.62 -11.73 -11.13
CA SER A 120 16.22 -11.82 -10.69
C SER A 120 15.62 -10.42 -10.46
N LEU A 121 16.37 -9.51 -9.85
CA LEU A 121 15.93 -8.13 -9.60
C LEU A 121 15.76 -7.35 -10.92
N GLU A 122 16.68 -7.55 -11.88
CA GLU A 122 16.61 -6.95 -13.22
C GLU A 122 15.39 -7.47 -13.99
N LYS A 123 15.18 -8.79 -14.03
CA LYS A 123 14.00 -9.40 -14.67
C LYS A 123 12.67 -8.95 -14.06
N SER A 124 12.68 -8.60 -12.78
CA SER A 124 11.52 -8.06 -12.06
C SER A 124 11.34 -6.55 -12.23
N ASN A 125 12.18 -5.89 -13.04
CA ASN A 125 12.20 -4.44 -13.25
C ASN A 125 12.40 -3.61 -11.96
N ILE A 126 13.06 -4.19 -10.95
CA ILE A 126 13.38 -3.49 -9.69
C ILE A 126 14.65 -2.65 -9.86
N ILE A 127 15.60 -3.15 -10.66
CA ILE A 127 16.84 -2.45 -11.02
C ILE A 127 17.05 -2.55 -12.54
N SER A 128 17.88 -1.68 -13.08
CA SER A 128 18.32 -1.70 -14.47
C SER A 128 19.83 -1.51 -14.59
N LYS A 129 20.41 -2.04 -15.66
CA LYS A 129 21.80 -1.78 -16.02
C LYS A 129 21.96 -0.38 -16.58
N ILE A 130 23.07 0.25 -16.23
CA ILE A 130 23.51 1.54 -16.79
C ILE A 130 24.96 1.36 -17.28
N GLU A 131 25.32 2.05 -18.36
CA GLU A 131 26.68 1.93 -18.92
C GLU A 131 27.72 2.66 -18.05
N THR A 132 27.39 3.87 -17.59
CA THR A 132 28.28 4.71 -16.78
C THR A 132 27.49 5.50 -15.75
N SER A 133 28.14 5.80 -14.61
CA SER A 133 27.59 6.64 -13.54
C SER A 133 28.71 7.29 -12.75
N GLU A 134 28.55 8.58 -12.45
CA GLU A 134 29.43 9.30 -11.52
C GLU A 134 29.14 8.95 -10.05
N TRP A 135 28.00 8.31 -9.78
CA TRP A 135 27.58 7.85 -8.47
C TRP A 135 27.72 6.33 -8.36
N GLY A 136 28.30 5.84 -7.26
CA GLY A 136 28.49 4.41 -7.06
C GLY A 136 28.57 4.05 -5.59
N SER A 137 27.60 3.27 -5.12
CA SER A 137 27.56 2.78 -3.73
C SER A 137 28.01 1.33 -3.69
N PRO A 138 28.82 0.90 -2.70
CA PRO A 138 29.30 -0.46 -2.67
C PRO A 138 28.18 -1.44 -2.30
N LEU A 139 28.21 -2.61 -2.92
CA LEU A 139 27.27 -3.71 -2.66
C LEU A 139 27.51 -4.32 -1.28
N VAL A 140 26.43 -4.65 -0.59
CA VAL A 140 26.40 -5.39 0.67
C VAL A 140 25.54 -6.64 0.48
N VAL A 141 26.10 -7.80 0.83
CA VAL A 141 25.43 -9.09 0.71
C VAL A 141 25.12 -9.60 2.10
N VAL A 142 23.83 -9.78 2.40
CA VAL A 142 23.35 -10.24 3.70
C VAL A 142 22.69 -11.61 3.55
N PRO A 143 23.19 -12.67 4.20
CA PRO A 143 22.51 -13.96 4.23
C PRO A 143 21.18 -13.87 4.97
N LYS A 144 20.14 -14.47 4.41
CA LYS A 144 18.85 -14.64 5.08
C LYS A 144 18.77 -16.01 5.77
N PRO A 145 17.92 -16.19 6.80
CA PRO A 145 17.70 -17.49 7.44
C PRO A 145 17.17 -18.59 6.51
N ASP A 146 16.46 -18.21 5.45
CA ASP A 146 15.93 -19.12 4.41
C ASP A 146 17.01 -19.62 3.42
N GLY A 147 18.28 -19.26 3.64
CA GLY A 147 19.39 -19.62 2.77
C GLY A 147 19.51 -18.76 1.51
N LYS A 148 18.62 -17.78 1.29
CA LYS A 148 18.75 -16.80 0.20
C LYS A 148 19.68 -15.64 0.58
N LEU A 149 19.98 -14.79 -0.39
CA LEU A 149 20.74 -13.55 -0.17
C LEU A 149 19.79 -12.35 -0.17
N ARG A 150 20.17 -11.30 0.56
CA ARG A 150 19.62 -9.95 0.39
C ARG A 150 20.75 -9.08 -0.13
N ILE A 151 20.52 -8.46 -1.27
CA ILE A 151 21.43 -7.51 -1.88
C ILE A 151 21.02 -6.10 -1.45
N CYS A 152 21.95 -5.38 -0.83
CA CYS A 152 21.76 -4.01 -0.38
C CYS A 152 22.86 -3.12 -0.97
N ALA A 153 22.59 -1.83 -1.08
CA ALA A 153 23.61 -0.82 -1.35
C ALA A 153 23.91 -0.04 -0.06
N ASP A 154 25.19 0.24 0.19
CA ASP A 154 25.64 1.03 1.33
C ASP A 154 25.51 2.53 1.03
N TYR A 155 24.29 3.07 1.12
CA TYR A 155 24.03 4.49 0.82
C TYR A 155 24.57 5.44 1.88
N LYS A 156 24.91 4.94 3.08
CA LYS A 156 25.44 5.75 4.19
C LYS A 156 26.75 6.44 3.82
N VAL A 157 27.56 5.80 2.99
CA VAL A 157 28.87 6.31 2.57
C VAL A 157 28.81 7.12 1.28
N THR A 158 27.63 7.28 0.67
CA THR A 158 27.45 7.94 -0.64
C THR A 158 26.25 8.90 -0.63
N THR A 159 25.11 8.48 -1.16
CA THR A 159 23.97 9.34 -1.48
C THR A 159 23.32 9.94 -0.22
N HIS A 160 23.26 9.19 0.87
CA HIS A 160 22.62 9.67 2.11
C HIS A 160 23.33 10.89 2.71
N THR A 161 24.65 11.06 2.50
CA THR A 161 25.34 12.25 3.01
C THR A 161 25.04 13.51 2.20
N GLN A 162 24.40 13.37 1.05
CA GLN A 162 24.15 14.45 0.09
C GLN A 162 22.65 14.76 -0.06
N THR A 163 21.76 13.85 0.35
CA THR A 163 20.30 14.02 0.22
C THR A 163 19.72 14.94 1.29
N GLN A 164 18.79 15.79 0.88
CA GLN A 164 17.92 16.56 1.77
C GLN A 164 16.86 15.62 2.36
N ASN A 165 16.42 15.89 3.60
CA ASN A 165 15.26 15.22 4.15
C ASN A 165 13.98 15.72 3.47
N ASP A 166 13.03 14.82 3.24
CA ASP A 166 11.70 15.18 2.75
C ASP A 166 11.05 16.20 3.72
N GLN A 167 10.68 17.37 3.21
CA GLN A 167 9.93 18.39 3.96
C GLN A 167 8.44 18.10 3.96
#